data_AF-A0A9E0BKQ3-F1
#
_entry.id   AF-A0A9E0BKQ3-F1
#
_cell.length_a   1.000
_cell.length_b   1.000
_cell.length_c   1.000
_cell.angle_alpha   90.00
_cell.angle_beta   90.00
_cell.angle_gamma   90.00
#
_symmetry.space_group_name_H-M   'P 1'
#
loop_
_entity.id
_entity.type
_entity.pdbx_description
1 polymer ?
#
loop_
_entity_poly.entity_id
_entity_poly.type
_entity_poly.pdbx_seq_one_letter_code
_entity_poly.pdbx_strand_id
1 'polypeptide(L)' 'MSMNPRLKKLIGMLGMLVFLFFYVVLAITIADHLPRHWIIQVIYFAVIGVAWGVPLFPLLSWMNREPGQKK' A
#
# COMPACT_ATOMS: atom_id res chain seq x y z
N MET A 1 5.56 -19.68 -19.50
CA MET A 1 4.11 -19.56 -19.19
C MET A 1 3.80 -18.07 -19.03
N SER A 2 3.33 -17.40 -20.08
CA SER A 2 2.95 -15.98 -20.00
C SER A 2 1.73 -15.85 -19.09
N MET A 3 1.88 -15.23 -17.91
CA MET A 3 0.76 -15.02 -17.00
C MET A 3 -0.34 -14.21 -17.71
N ASN A 4 -1.58 -14.70 -17.67
CA ASN A 4 -2.73 -14.00 -18.25
C ASN A 4 -2.82 -12.58 -17.63
N PRO A 5 -2.86 -11.50 -18.43
CA PRO A 5 -2.89 -10.13 -17.92
C PRO A 5 -4.00 -9.87 -16.91
N ARG A 6 -5.14 -10.56 -17.05
CA ARG A 6 -6.26 -10.48 -16.10
C ARG A 6 -5.90 -11.07 -14.73
N LEU A 7 -5.20 -12.20 -14.70
CA LEU A 7 -4.74 -12.85 -13.46
C LEU A 7 -3.67 -12.01 -12.75
N LYS A 8 -2.77 -11.39 -13.50
CA LYS A 8 -1.77 -10.45 -12.98
C LYS A 8 -2.43 -9.26 -12.26
N LYS A 9 -3.49 -8.68 -12.86
CA LYS A 9 -4.26 -7.61 -12.22
C LYS A 9 -5.01 -8.09 -10.97
N LEU A 10 -5.58 -9.29 -10.98
CA LEU A 10 -6.26 -9.86 -9.82
C LEU A 10 -5.30 -10.06 -8.64
N ILE A 11 -4.12 -10.64 -8.88
CA ILE A 11 -3.09 -10.85 -7.85
C ILE A 11 -2.61 -9.51 -7.30
N GLY A 12 -2.36 -8.53 -8.17
CA GLY A 12 -1.94 -7.20 -7.74
C GLY A 12 -3.00 -6.52 -6.87
N MET A 13 -4.27 -6.58 -7.25
CA MET A 13 -5.36 -6.02 -6.45
C MET A 13 -5.51 -6.74 -5.09
N LEU A 14 -5.45 -8.07 -5.07
CA LEU A 14 -5.54 -8.83 -3.83
C LEU A 14 -4.34 -8.56 -2.91
N GLY A 15 -3.14 -8.49 -3.47
CA GLY A 15 -1.93 -8.12 -2.74
C GLY A 15 -2.01 -6.71 -2.14
N MET A 16 -2.60 -5.77 -2.87
CA MET A 16 -2.85 -4.40 -2.39
C MET A 16 -3.82 -4.38 -1.20
N LEU A 17 -4.90 -5.16 -1.25
CA LEU A 17 -5.86 -5.28 -0.14
C LEU A 17 -5.22 -5.90 1.09
N VAL A 18 -4.46 -6.98 0.92
CA VAL A 18 -3.73 -7.65 2.01
C VAL A 18 -2.72 -6.70 2.64
N PHE A 19 -1.93 -6.00 1.81
CA PHE A 19 -1.01 -4.97 2.29
C PHE A 19 -1.72 -3.88 3.09
N LEU A 20 -2.81 -3.33 2.56
CA LEU A 20 -3.55 -2.26 3.21
C LEU A 20 -4.13 -2.71 4.56
N PHE A 21 -4.62 -3.95 4.64
CA PHE A 21 -5.10 -4.53 5.88
C PHE A 21 -4.01 -4.55 6.96
N PHE A 22 -2.85 -5.16 6.65
CA PHE A 22 -1.73 -5.21 7.59
C PHE A 22 -1.19 -3.81 7.94
N TYR A 23 -1.16 -2.91 6.97
CA TYR A 23 -0.73 -1.53 7.18
C TYR A 23 -1.61 -0.81 8.18
N VAL A 24 -2.94 -0.90 8.03
CA VAL A 24 -3.89 -0.26 8.95
C VAL A 24 -3.78 -0.86 10.35
N VAL A 25 -3.70 -2.18 10.46
CA VAL A 25 -3.52 -2.86 11.76
C VAL A 25 -2.24 -2.36 12.45
N LEU A 26 -1.12 -2.32 11.72
CA LEU A 26 0.14 -1.83 12.28
C LEU A 26 0.05 -0.34 12.69
N ALA A 27 -0.59 0.48 11.85
CA ALA A 27 -0.77 1.90 12.09
C ALA A 27 -1.54 2.19 13.38
N ILE A 28 -2.65 1.48 13.62
CA ILE A 28 -3.46 1.65 14.84
C ILE A 28 -2.75 1.07 16.06
N THR A 29 -2.08 -0.08 15.93
CA THR A 29 -1.31 -0.68 17.04
C THR A 29 -0.19 0.25 17.50
N ILE A 30 0.52 0.90 16.58
CA ILE A 30 1.54 1.89 16.94
C ILE A 30 0.88 3.13 17.57
N ALA A 31 -0.27 3.58 17.05
CA ALA A 31 -1.01 4.72 17.59
C ALA A 31 -1.39 4.54 19.08
N ASP A 32 -1.68 3.31 19.51
CA ASP A 32 -1.99 2.99 20.92
C ASP A 32 -0.80 3.22 21.86
N HIS A 33 0.42 3.22 21.34
CA HIS A 33 1.65 3.48 22.09
C HIS A 33 2.06 4.96 22.09
N LEU A 34 1.36 5.82 21.34
CA LEU A 34 1.65 7.25 21.30
C LEU A 34 1.09 7.96 22.55
N PRO A 35 1.75 9.05 23.01
CA PRO A 35 1.19 9.90 24.05
C PRO A 35 -0.21 10.39 23.68
N ARG A 36 -1.09 10.50 24.68
CA ARG A 36 -2.46 11.01 24.52
C ARG A 36 -2.48 12.54 24.33
N HIS A 37 -1.86 13.00 23.25
CA HIS A 37 -1.75 14.39 22.87
C HIS A 37 -2.24 14.57 21.42
N TRP A 38 -3.26 15.40 21.24
CA TRP A 38 -3.98 15.53 19.97
C TRP A 38 -3.06 15.93 18.81
N ILE A 39 -2.09 16.83 19.03
CA ILE A 39 -1.14 17.25 17.97
C ILE A 39 -0.28 16.07 17.50
N ILE A 40 0.16 15.21 18.43
CA ILE A 40 1.01 14.06 18.09
C ILE A 40 0.21 13.07 17.25
N GLN A 41 -1.05 12.81 17.63
CA GLN A 41 -1.95 11.97 16.86
C GLN A 41 -2.21 12.54 15.46
N VAL A 42 -2.48 13.84 15.34
CA VAL A 42 -2.71 14.50 14.04
C VAL A 42 -1.49 14.36 13.13
N ILE A 43 -0.29 14.68 13.62
CA ILE A 43 0.94 14.56 12.84
C ILE A 43 1.17 13.10 12.44
N TYR A 44 1.03 12.18 13.38
CA TYR A 44 1.21 10.76 13.13
C TYR A 44 0.27 10.23 12.05
N PHE A 45 -1.04 10.48 12.18
CA PHE A 45 -2.02 10.02 11.19
C PHE A 45 -1.90 10.75 9.85
N ALA A 46 -1.46 12.00 9.82
CA ALA A 46 -1.17 12.70 8.56
C ALA A 46 0.01 12.05 7.82
N VAL A 47 1.10 11.71 8.52
CA VAL A 47 2.27 11.06 7.92
C VAL A 47 1.93 9.65 7.45
N ILE A 48 1.33 8.84 8.32
CA ILE A 48 0.93 7.45 8.02
C ILE A 48 -0.13 7.41 6.91
N GLY A 49 -1.10 8.32 6.94
CA GLY A 49 -2.14 8.45 5.92
C GLY A 49 -1.62 8.79 4.52
N VAL A 50 -0.39 9.31 4.39
CA VAL A 50 0.25 9.60 3.10
C VAL A 50 1.33 8.56 2.76
N ALA A 51 2.03 8.02 3.77
CA ALA A 51 3.16 7.12 3.57
C ALA A 51 2.79 5.77 2.93
N TRP A 52 1.56 5.27 3.13
CA TRP A 52 1.11 3.98 2.57
C TRP A 52 1.10 3.91 1.04
N GLY A 53 1.04 5.05 0.35
CA GLY A 53 1.08 5.11 -1.12
C GLY A 53 2.45 4.72 -1.68
N VAL A 54 3.54 4.94 -0.93
CA VAL A 54 4.90 4.68 -1.39
C VAL A 54 5.16 3.19 -1.68
N PRO A 55 4.79 2.26 -0.78
CA PRO A 55 4.87 0.82 -1.05
C PRO A 55 4.05 0.32 -2.25
N LEU A 56 3.08 1.11 -2.75
CA LEU A 56 2.20 0.68 -3.84
C LEU A 56 2.76 0.99 -5.23
N PHE A 57 3.64 1.97 -5.37
CA PHE A 57 4.24 2.30 -6.67
C PHE A 57 4.90 1.11 -7.37
N PRO A 58 5.70 0.25 -6.69
CA PRO A 58 6.31 -0.93 -7.33
C PRO A 58 5.25 -1.92 -7.81
N LEU A 59 4.23 -2.20 -6.99
CA LEU A 59 3.15 -3.14 -7.32
C LEU A 59 2.33 -2.64 -8.52
N LEU A 60 1.99 -1.36 -8.51
CA LEU A 60 1.28 -0.69 -9.62
C LEU A 60 2.12 -0.69 -10.90
N SER A 61 3.43 -0.40 -10.81
CA SER A 61 4.33 -0.45 -11.96
C SER A 61 4.46 -1.85 -12.54
N TRP A 62 4.45 -2.87 -11.67
CA TRP A 62 4.43 -4.27 -12.09
C TRP A 62 3.12 -4.59 -12.79
N MET A 63 1.96 -4.25 -12.21
CA MET A 63 0.65 -4.47 -12.82
C MET A 63 0.50 -3.79 -14.19
N ASN A 64 1.01 -2.56 -14.31
CA ASN A 64 0.91 -1.73 -15.52
C ASN A 64 1.98 -2.05 -16.57
N ARG A 65 3.02 -2.83 -16.23
CA ARG A 65 3.99 -3.31 -17.23
C ARG A 65 3.31 -4.28 -18.19
N GLU A 66 2.97 -3.78 -19.37
CA GLU A 66 2.56 -4.60 -20.52
C GLU A 66 3.80 -5.22 -21.19
N PRO A 67 3.73 -6.49 -21.65
CA PRO A 67 4.81 -7.10 -22.40
C PRO A 67 4.83 -6.49 -23.81
N GLY A 68 5.51 -5.35 -24.00
CA GLY A 68 5.65 -4.73 -25.33
C GLY A 68 5.95 -3.23 -25.38
N GLN A 69 5.91 -2.50 -24.26
CA GLN A 69 6.23 -1.07 -24.24
C GLN A 69 7.76 -0.86 -24.37
N LYS A 70 8.24 -0.76 -25.63
CA LYS A 70 9.54 -0.17 -25.95
C LYS A 70 9.45 1.35 -25.76
N LYS A 71 10.39 1.87 -24.98
CA LYS A 71 10.57 3.30 -24.70
C LYS A 71 10.99 4.06 -25.96
#